data_AF-Q7JZU2-F1
#
_entry.id   AF-Q7JZU2-F1
#
_cell.length_a   1.000
_cell.length_b   1.000
_cell.length_c   1.000
_cell.angle_alpha   90.00
_cell.angle_beta   90.00
_cell.angle_gamma   90.00
#
_symmetry.space_group_name_H-M   'P 1'
#
loop_
_entity.id
_entity.type
_entity.pdbx_description
1 polymer ?
#
loop_
_entity_poly.entity_id
_entity_poly.type
_entity_poly.pdbx_seq_one_letter_code
_entity_poly.pdbx_strand_id
1 'polypeptide(L)'
;MDRRWNPEKIEEQSSLLAAEYSSSSGAAASGSEDETVTTSGALRSKAKLRKRQLRNRMPLPRMLRRLGCYTLSAFLICGLLLVYLPLVYLDVHKRSAGLPDWTSETSRSIADYLDIGLSSGVIVPKDFCRNKTFLVIAVCTGVDNFIQRHTIRETWGNTTEFNYPAFGKLHGHLKGHYLPPLPDRLKMYGDYLSGEGQSLTASVRIVFIVGRQKDEAMLGNETLNRIHIESEKYNDIIQENFVDSYNNLTLKSVMALKHISRSCFNTAVYFLKCDDDTFITTTGPPI
;
A
#
# COMPACT_ATOMS: atom_id res chain seq x y z
N MET A 1 30.81 -29.17 13.08
CA MET A 1 31.41 -28.69 11.82
C MET A 1 30.94 -27.27 11.64
N ASP A 2 31.84 -26.29 11.68
CA ASP A 2 31.47 -24.88 11.68
C ASP A 2 30.80 -24.43 10.37
N ARG A 3 29.74 -23.64 10.52
CA ARG A 3 29.18 -22.79 9.46
C ARG A 3 29.46 -21.32 9.79
N ARG A 4 30.72 -20.98 10.05
CA ARG A 4 31.14 -19.61 10.34
C ARG A 4 31.53 -18.92 9.02
N TRP A 5 30.80 -17.86 8.70
CA TRP A 5 31.03 -16.95 7.58
C TRP A 5 32.51 -16.54 7.45
N ASN A 6 33.08 -16.66 6.24
CA ASN A 6 34.46 -16.27 5.95
C ASN A 6 34.51 -15.01 5.05
N PRO A 7 35.01 -13.87 5.53
CA PRO A 7 35.02 -12.60 4.78
C PRO A 7 36.02 -12.55 3.61
N GLU A 8 36.95 -13.51 3.47
CA GLU A 8 38.06 -13.42 2.50
C GLU A 8 37.68 -13.82 1.06
N LYS A 9 36.52 -14.46 0.83
CA LYS A 9 36.11 -14.97 -0.50
C LYS A 9 35.23 -14.01 -1.33
N ILE A 10 34.98 -12.80 -0.83
CA ILE A 10 33.95 -11.90 -1.39
C ILE A 10 34.37 -11.30 -2.75
N GLU A 11 35.65 -11.07 -2.98
CA GLU A 11 36.17 -10.41 -4.20
C GLU A 11 35.97 -11.30 -5.46
N GLU A 12 36.26 -12.60 -5.34
CA GLU A 12 36.08 -13.60 -6.41
C GLU A 12 34.59 -13.91 -6.70
N GLN A 13 33.69 -13.66 -5.74
CA GLN A 13 32.24 -13.88 -5.91
C GLN A 13 31.51 -12.65 -6.45
N SER A 14 31.99 -11.45 -6.13
CA SER A 14 31.42 -10.18 -6.62
C SER A 14 31.57 -10.04 -8.14
N SER A 15 32.67 -10.56 -8.71
CA SER A 15 32.90 -10.60 -10.15
C SER A 15 31.98 -11.58 -10.88
N LEU A 16 31.66 -12.73 -10.28
CA LEU A 16 30.74 -13.72 -10.87
C LEU A 16 29.31 -13.18 -11.00
N LEU A 17 28.79 -12.54 -9.95
CA LEU A 17 27.47 -11.88 -9.98
C LEU A 17 27.41 -10.69 -10.95
N ALA A 18 28.55 -10.04 -11.24
CA ALA A 18 28.66 -9.00 -12.26
C ALA A 18 28.81 -9.58 -13.69
N ALA A 19 29.45 -10.74 -13.85
CA ALA A 19 29.71 -11.36 -15.15
C ALA A 19 28.42 -11.89 -15.81
N GLU A 20 27.51 -12.49 -15.05
CA GLU A 20 26.18 -12.89 -15.55
C GLU A 20 25.29 -11.68 -15.91
N TYR A 21 25.67 -10.45 -15.51
CA TYR A 21 24.90 -9.25 -15.80
C TYR A 21 25.06 -8.76 -17.26
N SER A 22 26.18 -9.05 -17.92
CA SER A 22 26.54 -8.41 -19.21
C SER A 22 26.10 -9.15 -20.48
N SER A 23 25.67 -10.41 -20.37
CA SER A 23 25.51 -11.34 -21.51
C SER A 23 24.17 -11.26 -22.27
N SER A 24 23.23 -10.41 -21.85
CA SER A 24 21.85 -10.37 -22.37
C SER A 24 21.47 -8.98 -22.93
N SER A 25 21.70 -8.72 -24.21
CA SER A 25 21.23 -7.52 -24.92
C SER A 25 20.50 -7.89 -26.21
N GLY A 26 19.29 -7.33 -26.43
CA GLY A 26 18.45 -7.74 -27.56
C GLY A 26 17.15 -6.96 -27.75
N ALA A 27 17.21 -5.95 -28.63
CA ALA A 27 16.09 -5.30 -29.35
C ALA A 27 15.02 -4.51 -28.55
N ALA A 28 14.26 -3.70 -29.30
CA ALA A 28 13.20 -2.77 -28.85
C ALA A 28 12.22 -2.45 -30.02
N ALA A 29 11.32 -1.46 -29.83
CA ALA A 29 10.35 -0.86 -30.78
C ALA A 29 8.99 -1.62 -30.98
N SER A 30 7.90 -1.04 -31.54
CA SER A 30 7.36 0.36 -31.54
C SER A 30 6.04 0.45 -32.35
N GLY A 31 4.98 1.12 -31.84
CA GLY A 31 3.79 1.62 -32.60
C GLY A 31 2.89 0.56 -33.28
N SER A 32 1.84 0.88 -34.06
CA SER A 32 0.87 2.02 -34.04
C SER A 32 -0.15 1.87 -35.20
N GLU A 33 -1.44 2.24 -35.01
CA GLU A 33 -2.47 2.55 -36.06
C GLU A 33 -2.90 1.38 -37.01
N ASP A 34 -4.03 1.38 -37.76
CA ASP A 34 -5.37 2.02 -37.61
C ASP A 34 -6.48 0.93 -37.81
N GLU A 35 -7.58 0.91 -38.61
CA GLU A 35 -8.32 1.80 -39.54
C GLU A 35 -9.83 1.41 -39.55
N THR A 36 -10.64 1.87 -40.53
CA THR A 36 -12.12 1.78 -40.56
C THR A 36 -12.71 0.78 -41.59
N VAL A 37 -14.04 0.54 -41.52
CA VAL A 37 -14.83 -0.03 -42.64
C VAL A 37 -16.20 0.67 -42.73
N THR A 38 -16.71 0.85 -43.96
CA THR A 38 -17.93 1.62 -44.29
C THR A 38 -19.07 0.77 -44.89
N THR A 39 -20.30 1.32 -44.89
CA THR A 39 -21.35 1.27 -45.96
C THR A 39 -22.69 1.74 -45.33
N SER A 40 -23.49 2.70 -45.80
CA SER A 40 -23.92 3.25 -47.11
C SER A 40 -25.29 2.74 -47.56
N GLY A 41 -26.29 3.63 -47.64
CA GLY A 41 -27.63 3.32 -48.16
C GLY A 41 -28.43 4.58 -48.50
N ALA A 42 -28.76 4.75 -49.77
CA ALA A 42 -29.66 5.81 -50.26
C ALA A 42 -31.13 5.28 -50.25
N LEU A 43 -32.19 6.01 -50.62
CA LEU A 43 -32.33 7.10 -51.59
C LEU A 43 -33.73 7.75 -51.45
N ARG A 44 -33.92 8.89 -52.13
CA ARG A 44 -35.12 9.31 -52.90
C ARG A 44 -35.81 10.60 -52.45
N SER A 45 -36.07 11.45 -53.44
CA SER A 45 -36.51 12.83 -53.32
C SER A 45 -38.02 13.00 -53.41
N LYS A 46 -38.52 14.17 -52.96
CA LYS A 46 -39.65 14.88 -53.57
C LYS A 46 -39.65 16.36 -53.19
N ALA A 47 -39.12 17.20 -54.07
CA ALA A 47 -39.28 18.64 -53.97
C ALA A 47 -40.72 19.05 -54.35
N LYS A 48 -41.31 20.01 -53.63
CA LYS A 48 -42.51 20.73 -54.08
C LYS A 48 -42.26 22.23 -54.02
N LEU A 49 -42.26 22.85 -55.20
CA LEU A 49 -42.12 24.29 -55.38
C LEU A 49 -43.34 25.01 -54.76
N ARG A 50 -43.13 26.01 -53.90
CA ARG A 50 -44.21 26.92 -53.46
C ARG A 50 -43.74 28.37 -53.54
N LYS A 51 -44.67 29.26 -53.91
CA LYS A 51 -44.36 30.59 -54.47
C LYS A 51 -43.56 31.48 -53.51
N ARG A 52 -42.50 32.11 -54.04
CA ARG A 52 -41.66 33.10 -53.38
C ARG A 52 -42.41 34.44 -53.23
N GLN A 53 -43.22 34.60 -52.17
CA GLN A 53 -43.68 35.93 -51.78
C GLN A 53 -42.50 36.75 -51.26
N LEU A 54 -42.24 37.90 -51.90
CA LEU A 54 -41.11 38.76 -51.60
C LEU A 54 -41.40 39.64 -50.36
N ARG A 55 -41.43 39.03 -49.17
CA ARG A 55 -41.52 39.79 -47.91
C ARG A 55 -40.16 40.39 -47.59
N ASN A 56 -40.00 41.69 -47.81
CA ASN A 56 -38.78 42.45 -47.52
C ASN A 56 -38.29 42.21 -46.09
N ARG A 57 -37.19 41.44 -45.95
CA ARG A 57 -36.37 41.44 -44.73
C ARG A 57 -35.31 42.52 -44.88
N MET A 58 -35.55 43.69 -44.29
CA MET A 58 -34.49 44.65 -44.00
C MET A 58 -33.35 43.91 -43.26
N PRO A 59 -32.07 44.16 -43.60
CA PRO A 59 -30.97 43.62 -42.81
C PRO A 59 -31.02 44.25 -41.41
N LEU A 60 -31.31 43.43 -40.40
CA LEU A 60 -31.26 43.88 -39.00
C LEU A 60 -29.84 44.44 -38.75
N PRO A 61 -29.70 45.69 -38.25
CA PRO A 61 -28.42 46.38 -38.27
C PRO A 61 -27.34 45.57 -37.54
N ARG A 62 -26.10 45.59 -38.06
CA ARG A 62 -24.98 44.78 -37.56
C ARG A 62 -24.77 44.94 -36.05
N MET A 63 -25.10 46.10 -35.50
CA MET A 63 -25.10 46.40 -34.07
C MET A 63 -26.11 45.55 -33.28
N LEU A 64 -27.38 45.44 -33.71
CA LEU A 64 -28.38 44.60 -33.06
C LEU A 64 -28.00 43.12 -33.11
N ARG A 65 -27.43 42.64 -34.22
CA ARG A 65 -26.96 41.25 -34.32
C ARG A 65 -25.78 40.97 -33.40
N ARG A 66 -24.83 41.91 -33.27
CA ARG A 66 -23.73 41.82 -32.28
C ARG A 66 -24.26 41.86 -30.85
N LEU A 67 -25.16 42.79 -30.53
CA LEU A 67 -25.76 42.91 -29.20
C LEU A 67 -26.52 41.63 -28.80
N GLY A 68 -27.29 41.04 -29.72
CA GLY A 68 -27.96 39.77 -29.53
C GLY A 68 -27.00 38.58 -29.36
N CYS A 69 -25.84 38.59 -30.04
CA CYS A 69 -24.79 37.61 -29.78
C CYS A 69 -24.14 37.80 -28.39
N TYR A 70 -23.90 39.04 -27.96
CA TYR A 70 -23.33 39.32 -26.64
C TYR A 70 -24.28 38.98 -25.49
N THR A 71 -25.59 39.25 -25.63
CA THR A 71 -26.57 38.81 -24.63
C THR A 71 -26.71 37.29 -24.60
N LEU A 72 -26.75 36.61 -25.75
CA LEU A 72 -26.77 35.14 -25.80
C LEU A 72 -25.49 34.52 -25.20
N SER A 73 -24.30 35.09 -25.45
CA SER A 73 -23.07 34.63 -24.79
C SER A 73 -23.07 34.91 -23.29
N ALA A 74 -23.61 36.05 -22.85
CA ALA A 74 -23.75 36.36 -21.43
C ALA A 74 -24.72 35.39 -20.73
N PHE A 75 -25.85 35.05 -21.35
CA PHE A 75 -26.77 34.03 -20.82
C PHE A 75 -26.15 32.62 -20.81
N LEU A 76 -25.35 32.26 -21.83
CA LEU A 76 -24.61 31.00 -21.82
C LEU A 76 -23.56 30.94 -20.72
N ILE A 77 -22.76 32.00 -20.55
CA ILE A 77 -21.74 32.09 -19.49
C ILE A 77 -22.40 32.10 -18.10
N CYS A 78 -23.49 32.85 -17.93
CA CYS A 78 -24.25 32.88 -16.68
C CYS A 78 -24.91 31.53 -16.38
N GLY A 79 -25.46 30.84 -17.38
CA GLY A 79 -26.00 29.48 -17.23
C GLY A 79 -24.92 28.46 -16.88
N LEU A 80 -23.75 28.53 -17.52
CA LEU A 80 -22.59 27.70 -17.18
C LEU A 80 -22.10 27.98 -15.75
N LEU A 81 -22.03 29.23 -15.32
CA LEU A 81 -21.69 29.59 -13.93
C LEU A 81 -22.75 29.11 -12.93
N LEU A 82 -24.05 29.23 -13.25
CA LEU A 82 -25.15 28.76 -12.41
C LEU A 82 -25.23 27.23 -12.30
N VAL A 83 -24.60 26.48 -13.20
CA VAL A 83 -24.44 25.02 -13.10
C VAL A 83 -23.10 24.65 -12.44
N TYR A 84 -22.02 25.35 -12.78
CA TYR A 84 -20.67 25.08 -12.27
C TYR A 84 -20.51 25.43 -10.79
N LEU A 85 -21.04 26.58 -10.34
CA LEU A 85 -20.93 27.01 -8.94
C LEU A 85 -21.59 26.02 -7.97
N PRO A 86 -22.84 25.53 -8.19
CA PRO A 86 -23.40 24.46 -7.38
C PRO A 86 -22.63 23.15 -7.47
N LEU A 87 -22.15 22.74 -8.64
CA LEU A 87 -21.38 21.49 -8.78
C LEU A 87 -20.07 21.51 -7.97
N VAL A 88 -19.31 22.61 -8.06
CA VAL A 88 -18.08 22.79 -7.26
C VAL A 88 -18.42 22.87 -5.76
N TYR A 89 -19.44 23.64 -5.38
CA TYR A 89 -19.85 23.77 -3.98
C TYR A 89 -20.32 22.43 -3.37
N LEU A 90 -21.01 21.60 -4.15
CA LEU A 90 -21.50 20.28 -3.72
C LEU A 90 -20.40 19.22 -3.64
N ASP A 91 -19.37 19.24 -4.50
CA ASP A 91 -18.20 18.33 -4.36
C ASP A 91 -17.32 18.76 -3.17
N VAL A 92 -17.06 20.06 -3.02
CA VAL A 92 -16.30 20.62 -1.88
C VAL A 92 -16.95 20.27 -0.54
N HIS A 93 -18.27 20.39 -0.40
CA HIS A 93 -18.97 20.09 0.85
C HIS A 93 -19.16 18.58 1.16
N LYS A 94 -18.70 17.66 0.30
CA LYS A 94 -18.89 16.21 0.50
C LYS A 94 -17.63 15.39 0.79
N ARG A 95 -16.53 16.04 1.19
CA ARG A 95 -15.30 15.37 1.64
C ARG A 95 -14.82 15.73 3.05
N SER A 96 -15.73 16.22 3.91
CA SER A 96 -15.50 16.27 5.35
C SER A 96 -15.77 14.90 5.99
N ALA A 97 -14.90 13.92 5.73
CA ALA A 97 -14.87 12.63 6.43
C ALA A 97 -14.29 12.80 7.85
N GLY A 98 -14.89 13.68 8.64
CA GLY A 98 -14.52 13.91 10.04
C GLY A 98 -14.88 12.70 10.87
N LEU A 99 -13.86 11.98 11.34
CA LEU A 99 -14.04 10.90 12.32
C LEU A 99 -14.60 11.50 13.62
N PRO A 100 -15.66 10.92 14.23
CA PRO A 100 -16.34 11.53 15.38
C PRO A 100 -15.42 11.91 16.55
N ASP A 101 -14.40 11.07 16.81
CA ASP A 101 -13.50 11.23 17.96
C ASP A 101 -12.21 12.01 17.62
N TRP A 102 -12.05 12.51 16.38
CA TRP A 102 -10.80 13.10 15.87
C TRP A 102 -10.90 14.61 15.60
N THR A 103 -11.68 15.31 16.43
CA THR A 103 -11.94 16.76 16.33
C THR A 103 -10.66 17.59 16.47
N SER A 104 -10.76 18.91 16.28
CA SER A 104 -9.70 19.89 16.55
C SER A 104 -9.33 20.01 18.03
N GLU A 105 -10.16 19.50 18.94
CA GLU A 105 -9.95 19.54 20.39
C GLU A 105 -9.31 18.23 20.91
N THR A 106 -9.44 17.13 20.18
CA THR A 106 -8.74 15.87 20.48
C THR A 106 -7.22 16.07 20.38
N SER A 107 -6.49 15.76 21.45
CA SER A 107 -5.02 15.89 21.46
C SER A 107 -4.35 15.13 20.32
N ARG A 108 -3.23 15.69 19.85
CA ARG A 108 -2.32 15.03 18.89
C ARG A 108 -0.97 14.68 19.54
N SER A 109 -0.82 14.91 20.84
CA SER A 109 0.35 14.49 21.62
C SER A 109 0.31 12.99 21.86
N ILE A 110 1.36 12.28 21.44
CA ILE A 110 1.49 10.83 21.62
C ILE A 110 1.62 10.46 23.11
N ALA A 111 2.22 11.34 23.92
CA ALA A 111 2.42 11.11 25.36
C ALA A 111 1.10 11.01 26.15
N ASP A 112 0.03 11.63 25.65
CA ASP A 112 -1.29 11.66 26.28
C ASP A 112 -2.00 10.30 26.18
N TYR A 113 -1.55 9.46 25.25
CA TYR A 113 -2.10 8.12 24.98
C TYR A 113 -1.13 6.99 25.30
N LEU A 114 0.19 7.26 25.31
CA LEU A 114 1.24 6.26 25.46
C LEU A 114 2.23 6.62 26.57
N ASP A 115 2.13 5.92 27.70
CA ASP A 115 3.27 5.81 28.61
C ASP A 115 4.35 4.94 27.95
N ILE A 116 5.51 5.54 27.68
CA ILE A 116 6.68 4.85 27.09
C ILE A 116 7.44 4.04 28.17
N GLY A 117 7.38 4.44 29.43
CA GLY A 117 7.99 3.75 30.55
C GLY A 117 7.31 2.41 30.89
N LEU A 118 5.97 2.41 31.00
CA LEU A 118 5.19 1.25 31.40
C LEU A 118 5.17 0.11 30.36
N SER A 119 5.14 -1.12 30.86
CA SER A 119 4.78 -2.31 30.08
C SER A 119 3.26 -2.42 30.02
N SER A 120 2.68 -2.03 28.88
CA SER A 120 1.23 -1.96 28.65
C SER A 120 0.66 -3.18 27.88
N GLY A 121 1.53 -4.02 27.33
CA GLY A 121 1.15 -5.21 26.56
C GLY A 121 0.43 -6.25 27.43
N VAL A 122 -0.79 -6.58 27.03
CA VAL A 122 -1.66 -7.60 27.64
C VAL A 122 -1.24 -9.00 27.19
N ILE A 123 -0.86 -9.14 25.92
CA ILE A 123 -0.29 -10.34 25.34
C ILE A 123 0.98 -9.92 24.59
N VAL A 124 2.08 -10.63 24.80
CA VAL A 124 3.35 -10.46 24.07
C VAL A 124 3.91 -11.86 23.77
N PRO A 125 4.43 -12.12 22.56
CA PRO A 125 4.96 -13.44 22.22
C PRO A 125 6.10 -13.86 23.14
N LYS A 126 6.06 -15.14 23.55
CA LYS A 126 7.21 -15.81 24.14
C LYS A 126 8.38 -15.70 23.15
N ASP A 127 9.55 -15.40 23.67
CA ASP A 127 10.80 -15.31 22.89
C ASP A 127 10.76 -14.28 21.73
N PHE A 128 9.93 -13.23 21.85
CA PHE A 128 9.93 -12.10 20.90
C PHE A 128 11.34 -11.49 20.81
N CYS A 129 11.87 -11.40 19.58
CA CYS A 129 13.18 -10.83 19.26
C CYS A 129 14.41 -11.34 20.05
N ARG A 130 14.38 -12.56 20.61
CA ARG A 130 15.58 -13.19 21.22
C ARG A 130 16.68 -13.51 20.20
N ASN A 131 16.29 -13.96 19.00
CA ASN A 131 17.22 -14.33 17.93
C ASN A 131 17.45 -13.17 16.96
N LYS A 132 18.64 -13.11 16.36
CA LYS A 132 18.95 -12.16 15.28
C LYS A 132 18.02 -12.38 14.08
N THR A 133 17.27 -11.35 13.75
CA THR A 133 16.25 -11.30 12.71
C THR A 133 16.61 -10.21 11.71
N PHE A 134 16.69 -10.51 10.42
CA PHE A 134 16.98 -9.48 9.42
C PHE A 134 15.80 -8.52 9.24
N LEU A 135 14.57 -9.05 9.14
CA LEU A 135 13.35 -8.27 8.97
C LEU A 135 12.25 -8.70 9.95
N VAL A 136 11.71 -7.75 10.73
CA VAL A 136 10.48 -7.94 11.50
C VAL A 136 9.32 -7.22 10.82
N ILE A 137 8.26 -7.96 10.48
CA ILE A 137 7.04 -7.44 9.87
C ILE A 137 5.94 -7.37 10.95
N ALA A 138 5.47 -6.17 11.27
CA ALA A 138 4.31 -5.96 12.13
C ALA A 138 3.06 -5.72 11.30
N VAL A 139 2.16 -6.71 11.28
CA VAL A 139 0.85 -6.62 10.63
C VAL A 139 -0.13 -5.97 11.60
N CYS A 140 -0.57 -4.76 11.30
CA CYS A 140 -1.65 -4.11 12.03
C CYS A 140 -2.98 -4.73 11.59
N THR A 141 -3.71 -5.33 12.54
CA THR A 141 -4.90 -6.15 12.27
C THR A 141 -5.96 -5.91 13.34
N GLY A 142 -7.25 -5.94 12.99
CA GLY A 142 -8.33 -5.78 13.98
C GLY A 142 -8.41 -6.97 14.93
N VAL A 143 -8.72 -6.78 16.21
CA VAL A 143 -8.82 -7.90 17.18
C VAL A 143 -9.72 -9.05 16.67
N ASP A 144 -10.85 -8.74 16.04
CA ASP A 144 -11.79 -9.71 15.46
C ASP A 144 -11.38 -10.28 14.07
N ASN A 145 -10.29 -9.81 13.46
CA ASN A 145 -9.82 -10.21 12.12
C ASN A 145 -9.08 -11.57 12.10
N PHE A 146 -9.65 -12.57 12.78
CA PHE A 146 -9.10 -13.93 12.90
C PHE A 146 -8.83 -14.60 11.54
N ILE A 147 -9.72 -14.36 10.56
CA ILE A 147 -9.60 -14.96 9.22
C ILE A 147 -8.42 -14.35 8.48
N GLN A 148 -8.26 -13.03 8.50
CA GLN A 148 -7.18 -12.30 7.84
C GLN A 148 -5.82 -12.74 8.37
N ARG A 149 -5.66 -12.82 9.70
CA ARG A 149 -4.43 -13.34 10.33
C ARG A 149 -4.14 -14.79 9.91
N HIS A 150 -5.15 -15.66 9.88
CA HIS A 150 -4.99 -17.04 9.42
C HIS A 150 -4.61 -17.09 7.93
N THR A 151 -5.29 -16.36 7.04
CA THR A 151 -4.95 -16.28 5.61
C THR A 151 -3.53 -15.78 5.39
N ILE A 152 -3.05 -14.80 6.16
CA ILE A 152 -1.66 -14.35 6.10
C ILE A 152 -0.72 -15.50 6.49
N ARG A 153 -0.96 -16.18 7.63
CA ARG A 153 -0.15 -17.34 8.06
C ARG A 153 -0.12 -18.50 7.06
N GLU A 154 -1.21 -18.77 6.34
CA GLU A 154 -1.26 -19.84 5.33
C GLU A 154 -0.70 -19.42 3.95
N THR A 155 -0.48 -18.12 3.72
CA THR A 155 -0.02 -17.58 2.43
C THR A 155 1.35 -16.90 2.55
N TRP A 156 1.45 -15.60 2.25
CA TRP A 156 2.72 -14.87 2.21
C TRP A 156 3.41 -14.76 3.57
N GLY A 157 2.67 -14.95 4.66
CA GLY A 157 3.18 -14.93 6.02
C GLY A 157 3.80 -16.25 6.50
N ASN A 158 3.72 -17.34 5.73
CA ASN A 158 4.33 -18.64 6.06
C ASN A 158 5.85 -18.66 5.81
N THR A 159 6.53 -17.53 6.03
CA THR A 159 7.87 -17.24 5.55
C THR A 159 8.82 -16.91 6.71
N THR A 160 9.87 -17.71 6.84
CA THR A 160 10.92 -17.52 7.85
C THR A 160 12.21 -16.95 7.26
N GLU A 161 12.37 -16.99 5.93
CA GLU A 161 13.62 -16.63 5.24
C GLU A 161 13.37 -15.96 3.88
N PHE A 162 13.92 -14.75 3.68
CA PHE A 162 14.03 -14.09 2.38
C PHE A 162 15.20 -14.71 1.60
N ASN A 163 14.98 -15.14 0.35
CA ASN A 163 16.03 -15.77 -0.48
C ASN A 163 16.51 -14.82 -1.58
N TYR A 164 17.74 -14.29 -1.44
CA TYR A 164 18.31 -13.31 -2.38
C TYR A 164 18.46 -13.85 -3.82
N PRO A 165 19.02 -15.06 -4.06
CA PRO A 165 19.12 -15.64 -5.39
C PRO A 165 17.77 -15.87 -6.09
N ALA A 166 16.74 -16.32 -5.36
CA ALA A 166 15.40 -16.52 -5.91
C ALA A 166 14.74 -15.19 -6.28
N PHE A 167 14.86 -14.17 -5.42
CA PHE A 167 14.41 -12.82 -5.73
C PHE A 167 15.09 -12.27 -6.99
N GLY A 168 16.42 -12.39 -7.09
CA GLY A 168 17.18 -11.94 -8.26
C GLY A 168 16.79 -12.63 -9.58
N LYS A 169 16.46 -13.92 -9.54
CA LYS A 169 15.98 -14.68 -10.70
C LYS A 169 14.58 -14.24 -11.13
N LEU A 170 13.63 -14.12 -10.20
CA LEU A 170 12.23 -13.81 -10.50
C LEU A 170 12.03 -12.33 -10.88
N HIS A 171 12.72 -11.41 -10.21
CA HIS A 171 12.72 -9.98 -10.52
C HIS A 171 13.80 -9.58 -11.55
N GLY A 172 14.43 -10.53 -12.24
CA GLY A 172 15.41 -10.28 -13.30
C GLY A 172 14.85 -9.48 -14.48
N HIS A 173 13.53 -9.44 -14.66
CA HIS A 173 12.84 -8.57 -15.62
C HIS A 173 12.85 -7.08 -15.22
N LEU A 174 13.19 -6.76 -13.96
CA LEU A 174 13.34 -5.41 -13.40
C LEU A 174 14.81 -5.01 -13.24
N LYS A 175 15.72 -5.74 -13.90
CA LYS A 175 17.17 -5.49 -13.95
C LYS A 175 17.46 -4.07 -14.44
N GLY A 176 18.05 -3.25 -13.57
CA GLY A 176 18.31 -1.82 -13.81
C GLY A 176 17.34 -0.86 -13.12
N HIS A 177 16.15 -1.32 -12.70
CA HIS A 177 15.22 -0.53 -11.86
C HIS A 177 15.56 -0.61 -10.36
N TYR A 178 16.34 -1.60 -9.95
CA TYR A 178 16.84 -1.77 -8.58
C TYR A 178 18.36 -1.76 -8.54
N LEU A 179 18.92 -1.14 -7.50
CA LEU A 179 20.33 -1.24 -7.17
C LEU A 179 20.64 -2.64 -6.61
N PRO A 180 21.75 -3.29 -6.98
CA PRO A 180 22.16 -4.55 -6.38
C PRO A 180 22.52 -4.36 -4.89
N PRO A 181 22.47 -5.42 -4.06
CA PRO A 181 22.99 -5.37 -2.70
C PRO A 181 24.48 -5.00 -2.70
N LEU A 182 24.85 -3.95 -1.97
CA LEU A 182 26.26 -3.56 -1.84
C LEU A 182 27.01 -4.62 -1.01
N PRO A 183 28.19 -5.11 -1.44
CA PRO A 183 28.98 -6.09 -0.70
C PRO A 183 29.28 -5.66 0.75
N ASP A 184 29.55 -4.37 0.98
CA ASP A 184 29.77 -3.81 2.32
C ASP A 184 28.54 -3.91 3.22
N ARG A 185 27.32 -3.80 2.66
CA ARG A 185 26.08 -4.00 3.43
C ARG A 185 25.80 -5.47 3.71
N LEU A 186 26.14 -6.37 2.80
CA LEU A 186 26.09 -7.82 3.09
C LEU A 186 27.07 -8.17 4.22
N LYS A 187 28.29 -7.61 4.19
CA LYS A 187 29.30 -7.78 5.26
C LYS A 187 28.85 -7.17 6.59
N MET A 188 28.21 -5.99 6.58
CA MET A 188 27.64 -5.34 7.77
C MET A 188 26.54 -6.17 8.44
N TYR A 189 25.74 -6.90 7.65
CA TYR A 189 24.63 -7.70 8.15
C TYR A 189 24.89 -9.21 8.18
N GLY A 190 26.12 -9.68 7.99
CA GLY A 190 26.46 -11.11 7.96
C GLY A 190 25.97 -11.89 9.19
N ASP A 191 25.94 -11.24 10.36
CA ASP A 191 25.38 -11.75 11.62
C ASP A 191 23.85 -12.05 11.60
N TYR A 192 23.15 -11.60 10.56
CA TYR A 192 21.69 -11.73 10.34
C TYR A 192 21.36 -12.48 9.04
N LEU A 193 22.39 -12.97 8.34
CA LEU A 193 22.29 -13.68 7.07
C LEU A 193 22.74 -15.14 7.24
N SER A 194 22.17 -16.02 6.44
CA SER A 194 22.44 -17.47 6.42
C SER A 194 22.93 -17.90 5.04
N GLY A 195 23.91 -18.80 5.00
CA GLY A 195 24.44 -19.33 3.74
C GLY A 195 25.32 -18.35 2.96
N GLU A 196 25.78 -18.79 1.79
CA GLU A 196 26.68 -18.05 0.89
C GLU A 196 26.24 -18.20 -0.57
N GLY A 197 26.51 -17.20 -1.40
CA GLY A 197 26.24 -17.22 -2.85
C GLY A 197 24.80 -17.61 -3.20
N GLN A 198 24.61 -18.72 -3.92
CA GLN A 198 23.29 -19.24 -4.32
C GLN A 198 22.45 -19.80 -3.14
N SER A 199 22.98 -19.83 -1.92
CA SER A 199 22.27 -20.22 -0.69
C SER A 199 21.99 -19.06 0.28
N LEU A 200 22.26 -17.82 -0.12
CA LEU A 200 22.14 -16.65 0.75
C LEU A 200 20.68 -16.31 1.10
N THR A 201 20.34 -16.43 2.39
CA THR A 201 19.02 -16.07 2.95
C THR A 201 19.12 -15.08 4.11
N ALA A 202 18.01 -14.43 4.43
CA ALA A 202 17.89 -13.47 5.53
C ALA A 202 16.67 -13.81 6.41
N SER A 203 16.82 -13.84 7.73
CA SER A 203 15.74 -14.26 8.64
C SER A 203 14.60 -13.25 8.72
N VAL A 204 13.37 -13.73 8.52
CA VAL A 204 12.13 -12.94 8.60
C VAL A 204 11.30 -13.43 9.78
N ARG A 205 10.71 -12.50 10.56
CA ARG A 205 9.70 -12.81 11.57
C ARG A 205 8.48 -11.91 11.40
N ILE A 206 7.30 -12.50 11.53
CA ILE A 206 6.03 -11.77 11.49
C ILE A 206 5.46 -11.68 12.92
N VAL A 207 4.75 -10.59 13.19
CA VAL A 207 3.97 -10.39 14.41
C VAL A 207 2.69 -9.60 14.09
N PHE A 208 1.58 -9.99 14.69
CA PHE A 208 0.29 -9.33 14.56
C PHE A 208 0.09 -8.35 15.72
N ILE A 209 -0.29 -7.11 15.42
CA ILE A 209 -0.53 -6.05 16.41
C ILE A 209 -2.03 -5.77 16.49
N VAL A 210 -2.64 -6.10 17.64
CA VAL A 210 -4.07 -5.91 17.93
C VAL A 210 -4.27 -4.97 19.13
N GLY A 211 -5.40 -4.28 19.16
CA GLY A 211 -5.91 -3.67 20.40
C GLY A 211 -6.75 -4.67 21.20
N ARG A 212 -7.49 -4.17 22.19
CA ARG A 212 -8.55 -4.90 22.89
C ARG A 212 -9.94 -4.51 22.37
N GLN A 213 -10.95 -5.33 22.61
CA GLN A 213 -12.32 -5.01 22.18
C GLN A 213 -12.87 -3.82 22.99
N LYS A 214 -13.81 -3.05 22.44
CA LYS A 214 -14.36 -1.87 23.13
C LYS A 214 -15.18 -2.26 24.37
N ASP A 215 -16.09 -3.23 24.19
CA ASP A 215 -17.20 -3.50 25.10
C ASP A 215 -17.06 -4.88 25.79
N GLU A 216 -15.84 -5.19 26.26
CA GLU A 216 -15.44 -6.44 26.96
C GLU A 216 -16.29 -6.79 28.19
N ALA A 217 -17.09 -5.84 28.69
CA ALA A 217 -17.99 -6.03 29.84
C ALA A 217 -19.47 -6.23 29.44
N MET A 218 -19.82 -6.13 28.15
CA MET A 218 -21.21 -6.24 27.66
C MET A 218 -21.41 -7.33 26.61
N LEU A 219 -20.42 -7.57 25.74
CA LEU A 219 -20.42 -8.73 24.86
C LEU A 219 -19.66 -9.87 25.55
N GLY A 220 -20.20 -11.09 25.52
CA GLY A 220 -19.56 -12.23 26.17
C GLY A 220 -18.15 -12.48 25.63
N ASN A 221 -17.23 -12.94 26.49
CA ASN A 221 -15.77 -12.99 26.29
C ASN A 221 -15.27 -13.93 25.15
N GLU A 222 -16.06 -14.21 24.11
CA GLU A 222 -15.68 -15.08 22.99
C GLU A 222 -14.46 -14.56 22.24
N THR A 223 -14.46 -13.29 21.80
CA THR A 223 -13.30 -12.68 21.12
C THR A 223 -12.06 -12.69 22.02
N LEU A 224 -12.21 -12.37 23.32
CA LEU A 224 -11.10 -12.37 24.29
C LEU A 224 -10.53 -13.79 24.54
N ASN A 225 -11.39 -14.81 24.61
CA ASN A 225 -10.96 -16.20 24.71
C ASN A 225 -10.30 -16.67 23.40
N ARG A 226 -10.86 -16.30 22.25
CA ARG A 226 -10.34 -16.66 20.91
C ARG A 226 -8.98 -16.02 20.64
N ILE A 227 -8.76 -14.74 20.97
CA ILE A 227 -7.45 -14.09 20.80
C ILE A 227 -6.41 -14.69 21.76
N HIS A 228 -6.82 -15.11 22.96
CA HIS A 228 -5.94 -15.83 23.89
C HIS A 228 -5.51 -17.19 23.31
N ILE A 229 -6.47 -18.03 22.90
CA ILE A 229 -6.22 -19.34 22.26
C ILE A 229 -5.38 -19.18 20.98
N GLU A 230 -5.66 -18.17 20.15
CA GLU A 230 -4.86 -17.86 18.95
C GLU A 230 -3.42 -17.51 19.32
N SER A 231 -3.23 -16.65 20.33
CA SER A 231 -1.90 -16.22 20.79
C SER A 231 -1.08 -17.37 21.41
N GLU A 232 -1.72 -18.28 22.14
CA GLU A 232 -1.05 -19.46 22.70
C GLU A 232 -0.66 -20.47 21.61
N LYS A 233 -1.51 -20.64 20.59
CA LYS A 233 -1.29 -21.57 19.48
C LYS A 233 -0.17 -21.11 18.54
N TYR A 234 -0.15 -19.83 18.16
CA TYR A 234 0.75 -19.32 17.12
C TYR A 234 1.94 -18.51 17.67
N ASN A 235 1.86 -17.98 18.89
CA ASN A 235 2.92 -17.22 19.55
C ASN A 235 3.48 -16.08 18.68
N ASP A 236 2.58 -15.34 18.03
CA ASP A 236 2.88 -14.27 17.08
C ASP A 236 1.98 -13.04 17.25
N ILE A 237 1.25 -12.92 18.36
CA ILE A 237 0.33 -11.79 18.64
C ILE A 237 0.89 -10.91 19.76
N ILE A 238 0.95 -9.60 19.49
CA ILE A 238 1.08 -8.55 20.50
C ILE A 238 -0.29 -7.88 20.66
N GLN A 239 -0.85 -7.94 21.86
CA GLN A 239 -2.05 -7.20 22.24
C GLN A 239 -1.72 -6.11 23.25
N GLU A 240 -2.20 -4.90 22.99
CA GLU A 240 -1.97 -3.72 23.81
C GLU A 240 -3.28 -3.16 24.39
N ASN A 241 -3.19 -2.50 25.54
CA ASN A 241 -4.35 -2.03 26.31
C ASN A 241 -4.98 -0.73 25.76
N PHE A 242 -5.27 -0.68 24.47
CA PHE A 242 -6.07 0.36 23.83
C PHE A 242 -7.25 -0.26 23.07
N VAL A 243 -8.40 0.42 23.04
CA VAL A 243 -9.57 -0.07 22.30
C VAL A 243 -9.27 -0.09 20.80
N ASP A 244 -9.38 -1.25 20.18
CA ASP A 244 -9.16 -1.42 18.75
C ASP A 244 -10.27 -0.72 17.96
N SER A 245 -9.90 0.32 17.22
CA SER A 245 -10.82 1.14 16.44
C SER A 245 -10.05 1.91 15.37
N TYR A 246 -10.75 2.36 14.33
CA TYR A 246 -10.16 3.17 13.26
C TYR A 246 -9.47 4.44 13.80
N ASN A 247 -10.07 5.07 14.81
CA ASN A 247 -9.56 6.29 15.43
C ASN A 247 -8.24 6.05 16.20
N ASN A 248 -7.99 4.80 16.63
CA ASN A 248 -6.80 4.39 17.36
C ASN A 248 -5.71 3.72 16.48
N LEU A 249 -5.83 3.74 15.15
CA LEU A 249 -4.80 3.18 14.24
C LEU A 249 -3.43 3.85 14.38
N THR A 250 -3.40 5.14 14.76
CA THR A 250 -2.15 5.83 15.14
C THR A 250 -1.52 5.20 16.37
N LEU A 251 -2.32 4.88 17.40
CA LEU A 251 -1.83 4.21 18.62
C LEU A 251 -1.31 2.81 18.30
N LYS A 252 -2.05 2.03 17.49
CA LYS A 252 -1.60 0.71 17.00
C LYS A 252 -0.24 0.78 16.29
N SER A 253 -0.05 1.77 15.42
CA SER A 253 1.20 1.97 14.68
C SER A 253 2.38 2.37 15.58
N VAL A 254 2.16 3.25 16.57
CA VAL A 254 3.21 3.65 17.51
C VAL A 254 3.48 2.56 18.57
N MET A 255 2.48 1.75 18.94
CA MET A 255 2.67 0.55 19.77
C MET A 255 3.55 -0.50 19.07
N ALA A 256 3.35 -0.73 17.76
CA ALA A 256 4.25 -1.57 16.98
C ALA A 256 5.71 -1.08 17.08
N LEU A 257 5.93 0.23 16.92
CA LEU A 257 7.24 0.85 17.08
C LEU A 257 7.78 0.75 18.53
N LYS A 258 6.93 0.92 19.56
CA LYS A 258 7.28 0.77 21.00
C LYS A 258 7.82 -0.63 21.28
N HIS A 259 7.15 -1.68 20.80
CA HIS A 259 7.57 -3.07 21.00
C HIS A 259 8.88 -3.39 20.28
N ILE A 260 9.02 -2.97 19.04
CA ILE A 260 10.25 -3.20 18.24
C ILE A 260 11.44 -2.44 18.85
N SER A 261 11.25 -1.16 19.20
CA SER A 261 12.29 -0.29 19.78
C SER A 261 12.76 -0.73 21.18
N ARG A 262 11.94 -1.50 21.92
CA ARG A 262 12.33 -2.02 23.25
C ARG A 262 12.86 -3.45 23.20
N SER A 263 12.20 -4.33 22.44
CA SER A 263 12.48 -5.76 22.45
C SER A 263 13.45 -6.20 21.35
N CYS A 264 13.60 -5.42 20.28
CA CYS A 264 14.30 -5.82 19.06
C CYS A 264 15.49 -4.92 18.68
N PHE A 265 15.78 -3.86 19.45
CA PHE A 265 16.77 -2.81 19.10
C PHE A 265 18.17 -3.34 18.73
N ASN A 266 18.64 -4.43 19.36
CA ASN A 266 19.93 -5.06 19.10
C ASN A 266 19.82 -6.40 18.32
N THR A 267 18.61 -6.78 17.87
CA THR A 267 18.32 -8.10 17.28
C THR A 267 17.47 -8.05 16.01
N ALA A 268 16.97 -6.88 15.59
CA ALA A 268 16.33 -6.66 14.29
C ALA A 268 17.11 -5.62 13.47
N VAL A 269 17.35 -5.88 12.17
CA VAL A 269 17.97 -4.89 11.27
C VAL A 269 16.91 -3.97 10.66
N TYR A 270 15.84 -4.55 10.12
CA TYR A 270 14.75 -3.83 9.47
C TYR A 270 13.42 -4.08 10.15
N PHE A 271 12.58 -3.04 10.13
CA PHE A 271 11.20 -3.06 10.60
C PHE A 271 10.27 -2.64 9.47
N LEU A 272 9.19 -3.40 9.27
CA LEU A 272 8.13 -3.08 8.32
C LEU A 272 6.77 -3.11 9.04
N LYS A 273 6.08 -1.97 9.07
CA LYS A 273 4.65 -1.91 9.41
C LYS A 273 3.83 -2.12 8.14
N CYS A 274 2.85 -3.01 8.18
CA CYS A 274 1.83 -3.16 7.15
C CYS A 274 0.46 -3.36 7.81
N ASP A 275 -0.59 -3.59 7.01
CA ASP A 275 -1.96 -3.81 7.44
C ASP A 275 -2.45 -5.18 6.92
N ASP A 276 -3.55 -5.72 7.46
CA ASP A 276 -4.00 -7.11 7.20
C ASP A 276 -4.76 -7.31 5.88
N ASP A 277 -4.92 -6.25 5.08
CA ASP A 277 -5.34 -6.27 3.67
C ASP A 277 -4.16 -6.21 2.68
N THR A 278 -2.90 -6.22 3.16
CA THR A 278 -1.70 -6.15 2.33
C THR A 278 -1.12 -7.51 1.92
N PHE A 279 -0.32 -7.52 0.84
CA PHE A 279 0.43 -8.67 0.36
C PHE A 279 1.92 -8.32 0.26
N ILE A 280 2.81 -9.17 0.79
CA ILE A 280 4.26 -8.94 0.82
C ILE A 280 5.01 -10.14 0.22
N THR A 281 5.74 -9.90 -0.87
CA THR A 281 6.61 -10.90 -1.50
C THR A 281 7.96 -11.00 -0.77
N THR A 282 8.09 -11.95 0.15
CA THR A 282 9.37 -12.25 0.85
C THR A 282 10.23 -13.25 0.07
N THR A 283 9.59 -14.18 -0.62
CA THR A 283 10.10 -14.93 -1.75
C THR A 283 9.04 -14.86 -2.84
N GLY A 284 9.45 -14.92 -4.11
CA GLY A 284 8.48 -15.04 -5.21
C GLY A 284 7.69 -16.35 -5.10
N PRO A 285 6.55 -16.46 -5.80
CA PRO A 285 5.49 -17.42 -5.46
C PRO A 285 5.98 -18.87 -5.40
N PRO A 286 5.41 -19.70 -4.49
CA PRO A 286 5.64 -21.14 -4.51
C PRO A 286 5.20 -21.71 -5.87
N ILE A 287 5.98 -22.69 -6.35
CA ILE A 287 5.80 -23.39 -7.63
C ILE A 287 4.81 -24.55 -7.43
#